data_AF-A0A353NIT7-F1
#
_entry.id   AF-A0A353NIT7-F1
#
_cell.length_a   1.000
_cell.length_b   1.000
_cell.length_c   1.000
_cell.angle_alpha   90.00
_cell.angle_beta   90.00
_cell.angle_gamma   90.00
#
_symmetry.space_group_name_H-M   'P 1'
#
loop_
_entity.id
_entity.type
_entity.pdbx_description
1 polymer ?
#
loop_
_entity_poly.entity_id
_entity_poly.type
_entity_poly.pdbx_seq_one_letter_code
_entity_poly.pdbx_strand_id
1 'polypeptide(L)'
;MPLEYGKVIYRINENSPKQLYIIGISHRDPETGRNGSTTIQTQTDIFRIGEWLHRNRELQLLLPEGYFTAAETCPPALAHSSSGQLDSYLLRQKLADESRFVNAEMLLKENCRLRVSQVEDRSIYDAVFQSLRNLKTTGTAQSSPQERLAQLQYLQEVRTAVLLQKIPAIVDRELNDGMIHNQSAMFTIGLNHLQDIVRYFQNNAIKINSPDAGRMQPANYTAELNLLKNGFGVTIIIPRTLADDRRLLQMTNLDRILLAYGRTGQEWLN
;
A
#
# COMPACT_ATOMS: atom_id res chain seq x y z
N MET A 1 17.01 6.47 -2.18
CA MET A 1 15.98 6.51 -3.23
C MET A 1 16.01 7.89 -3.85
N PRO A 2 16.08 8.01 -5.18
CA PRO A 2 16.03 9.29 -5.87
C PRO A 2 14.79 10.11 -5.49
N LEU A 3 14.97 11.40 -5.24
CA LEU A 3 13.87 12.30 -4.85
C LEU A 3 12.82 12.42 -5.96
N GLU A 4 13.20 12.26 -7.21
CA GLU A 4 12.32 12.28 -8.38
C GLU A 4 11.25 11.17 -8.38
N TYR A 5 11.46 10.05 -7.68
CA TYR A 5 10.46 8.95 -7.64
C TYR A 5 9.53 9.02 -6.44
N GLY A 6 9.98 9.58 -5.32
CA GLY A 6 9.14 9.63 -4.12
C GLY A 6 9.71 10.46 -2.99
N LYS A 7 8.92 10.55 -1.93
CA LYS A 7 9.25 11.22 -0.68
C LYS A 7 9.02 10.25 0.49
N VAL A 8 10.06 10.06 1.29
CA VAL A 8 9.94 9.35 2.57
C VAL A 8 9.26 10.28 3.57
N ILE A 9 8.24 9.77 4.26
CA ILE A 9 7.47 10.55 5.25
C ILE A 9 7.61 10.04 6.67
N TYR A 10 8.10 8.81 6.83
CA TYR A 10 8.29 8.17 8.12
C TYR A 10 9.34 7.06 8.02
N ARG A 11 10.17 6.90 9.06
CA ARG A 11 11.10 5.79 9.22
C ARG A 11 11.19 5.36 10.69
N ILE A 12 11.40 4.07 10.91
CA ILE A 12 11.73 3.49 12.21
C ILE A 12 12.59 2.24 12.01
N ASN A 13 13.50 1.98 12.94
CA ASN A 13 14.39 0.81 12.92
C ASN A 13 15.15 0.62 11.59
N GLU A 14 15.73 1.69 11.05
CA GLU A 14 16.34 1.71 9.70
C GLU A 14 17.44 0.66 9.50
N ASN A 15 18.17 0.32 10.56
CA ASN A 15 19.26 -0.66 10.52
C ASN A 15 18.80 -2.11 10.68
N SER A 16 17.48 -2.36 10.74
CA SER A 16 16.98 -3.73 10.86
C SER A 16 17.35 -4.56 9.62
N PRO A 17 17.72 -5.84 9.79
CA PRO A 17 17.86 -6.76 8.67
C PRO A 17 16.51 -7.13 8.02
N LYS A 18 15.38 -6.84 8.69
CA LYS A 18 14.03 -7.05 8.17
C LYS A 18 13.44 -5.71 7.77
N GLN A 19 13.11 -5.51 6.50
CA GLN A 19 12.67 -4.21 5.98
C GLN A 19 11.29 -4.31 5.35
N LEU A 20 10.41 -3.39 5.74
CA LEU A 20 9.11 -3.17 5.10
C LEU A 20 9.05 -1.76 4.53
N TYR A 21 8.90 -1.67 3.21
CA TYR A 21 8.66 -0.43 2.49
C TYR A 21 7.18 -0.29 2.21
N ILE A 22 6.51 0.64 2.91
CA ILE A 22 5.08 0.92 2.71
C ILE A 22 4.95 2.05 1.69
N ILE A 23 4.36 1.76 0.54
CA ILE A 23 4.23 2.70 -0.57
C ILE A 23 2.77 3.12 -0.71
N GLY A 24 2.51 4.42 -0.59
CA GLY A 24 1.18 4.97 -0.83
C GLY A 24 0.77 4.83 -2.30
N ILE A 25 -0.46 4.40 -2.56
CA ILE A 25 -1.03 4.34 -3.91
C ILE A 25 -2.28 5.20 -4.02
N SER A 26 -2.55 5.65 -5.25
CA SER A 26 -3.87 6.12 -5.66
C SER A 26 -4.46 5.07 -6.58
N HIS A 27 -5.71 4.68 -6.32
CA HIS A 27 -6.41 3.74 -7.18
C HIS A 27 -6.90 4.43 -8.45
N ARG A 28 -7.15 3.62 -9.48
CA ARG A 28 -7.98 4.03 -10.62
C ARG A 28 -9.37 4.46 -10.13
N ASP A 29 -10.07 5.18 -10.97
CA ASP A 29 -11.45 5.55 -10.69
C ASP A 29 -12.26 4.27 -10.37
N PRO A 30 -12.87 4.17 -9.17
CA PRO A 30 -13.49 2.93 -8.73
C PRO A 30 -14.82 2.63 -9.44
N GLU A 31 -15.38 3.59 -10.19
CA GLU A 31 -16.65 3.43 -10.90
C GLU A 31 -16.44 3.02 -12.36
N THR A 32 -15.43 3.59 -12.99
CA THR A 32 -15.12 3.39 -14.41
C THR A 32 -13.93 2.46 -14.65
N GLY A 33 -13.10 2.21 -13.62
CA GLY A 33 -11.85 1.45 -13.73
C GLY A 33 -10.78 2.13 -14.59
N ARG A 34 -11.00 3.39 -14.99
CA ARG A 34 -10.12 4.13 -15.89
C ARG A 34 -8.98 4.81 -15.16
N ASN A 35 -7.91 5.08 -15.91
CA ASN A 35 -6.82 5.90 -15.42
C ASN A 35 -7.33 7.33 -15.17
N GLY A 36 -7.11 7.84 -13.95
CA GLY A 36 -7.23 9.25 -13.66
C GLY A 36 -6.04 10.04 -14.22
N SER A 37 -6.09 11.37 -14.10
CA SER A 37 -5.06 12.28 -14.64
C SER A 37 -3.64 11.99 -14.12
N THR A 38 -3.52 11.41 -12.92
CA THR A 38 -2.23 11.12 -12.28
C THR A 38 -1.89 9.62 -12.25
N THR A 39 -2.82 8.73 -12.61
CA THR A 39 -2.65 7.28 -12.36
C THR A 39 -1.39 6.73 -13.04
N ILE A 40 -1.17 7.01 -14.32
CA ILE A 40 -0.02 6.47 -15.06
C ILE A 40 1.29 6.95 -14.43
N GLN A 41 1.37 8.22 -14.05
CA GLN A 41 2.58 8.77 -13.44
C GLN A 41 2.78 8.19 -12.03
N THR A 42 1.74 8.09 -11.19
CA THR A 42 1.84 7.45 -9.88
C THR A 42 2.31 6.00 -9.98
N GLN A 43 1.78 5.23 -10.92
CA GLN A 43 2.23 3.84 -11.15
C GLN A 43 3.67 3.79 -11.68
N THR A 44 4.08 4.75 -12.51
CA THR A 44 5.48 4.89 -12.96
C THR A 44 6.41 5.15 -11.78
N ASP A 45 6.03 6.07 -10.89
CA ASP A 45 6.79 6.38 -9.67
C ASP A 45 6.91 5.15 -8.76
N ILE A 46 5.81 4.42 -8.52
CA ILE A 46 5.80 3.19 -7.72
C ILE A 46 6.74 2.13 -8.32
N PHE A 47 6.68 1.93 -9.64
CA PHE A 47 7.59 1.00 -10.34
C PHE A 47 9.05 1.41 -10.14
N ARG A 48 9.39 2.69 -10.31
CA ARG A 48 10.76 3.18 -10.13
C ARG A 48 11.24 3.09 -8.69
N ILE A 49 10.35 3.28 -7.71
CA ILE A 49 10.65 3.02 -6.30
C ILE A 49 10.97 1.53 -6.10
N GLY A 50 10.11 0.63 -6.57
CA GLY A 50 10.31 -0.82 -6.43
C GLY A 50 11.58 -1.31 -7.12
N GLU A 51 11.86 -0.82 -8.33
CA GLU A 51 13.10 -1.13 -9.07
C GLU A 51 14.35 -0.66 -8.32
N TRP A 52 14.31 0.55 -7.76
CA TRP A 52 15.41 1.06 -6.94
C TRP A 52 15.61 0.22 -5.67
N LEU A 53 14.53 -0.12 -4.97
CA LEU A 53 14.56 -0.96 -3.77
C LEU A 53 15.08 -2.37 -4.07
N HIS A 54 14.71 -2.96 -5.21
CA HIS A 54 15.21 -4.25 -5.64
C HIS A 54 16.73 -4.24 -5.81
N ARG A 55 17.27 -3.23 -6.51
CA ARG A 55 18.71 -3.13 -6.79
C ARG A 55 19.55 -2.73 -5.58
N ASN A 56 19.02 -1.91 -4.68
CA ASN A 56 19.81 -1.24 -3.64
C ASN A 56 19.48 -1.71 -2.22
N ARG A 57 18.35 -2.40 -2.02
CA ARG A 57 17.80 -2.78 -0.71
C ARG A 57 17.27 -4.22 -0.70
N GLU A 58 17.72 -5.02 -1.67
CA GLU A 58 17.43 -6.45 -1.78
C GLU A 58 15.94 -6.79 -1.68
N LEU A 59 15.07 -5.90 -2.17
CA LEU A 59 13.62 -6.14 -2.20
C LEU A 59 13.33 -7.40 -3.01
N GLN A 60 12.58 -8.34 -2.40
CA GLN A 60 12.24 -9.62 -3.01
C GLN A 60 10.75 -9.95 -2.95
N LEU A 61 9.98 -9.33 -2.06
CA LEU A 61 8.57 -9.62 -1.85
C LEU A 61 7.68 -8.40 -2.06
N LEU A 62 6.63 -8.56 -2.86
CA LEU A 62 5.54 -7.61 -3.03
C LEU A 62 4.32 -8.10 -2.24
N LEU A 63 3.72 -7.19 -1.49
CA LEU A 63 2.54 -7.38 -0.67
C LEU A 63 1.51 -6.34 -1.12
N PRO A 64 0.74 -6.61 -2.17
CA PRO A 64 -0.17 -5.61 -2.66
C PRO A 64 -1.47 -5.56 -1.84
N GLU A 65 -2.06 -4.37 -1.76
CA GLU A 65 -3.42 -4.20 -1.31
C GLU A 65 -4.43 -4.78 -2.32
N GLY A 66 -5.43 -5.53 -1.83
CA GLY A 66 -6.43 -6.17 -2.68
C GLY A 66 -6.00 -7.54 -3.22
N TYR A 67 -6.84 -8.13 -4.07
CA TYR A 67 -6.63 -9.48 -4.59
C TYR A 67 -5.86 -9.48 -5.91
N PHE A 68 -4.78 -10.27 -5.98
CA PHE A 68 -4.17 -10.64 -7.24
C PHE A 68 -4.76 -11.98 -7.67
N THR A 69 -5.60 -11.97 -8.70
CA THR A 69 -6.06 -13.23 -9.31
C THR A 69 -4.86 -13.88 -10.00
N ALA A 70 -4.42 -15.03 -9.46
CA ALA A 70 -3.33 -15.83 -10.02
C ALA A 70 -3.55 -16.30 -11.47
N ALA A 71 -4.76 -16.13 -12.01
CA ALA A 71 -5.17 -16.60 -13.33
C ALA A 71 -4.77 -15.69 -14.51
N GLU A 72 -4.37 -14.43 -14.27
CA GLU A 72 -3.89 -13.59 -15.36
C GLU A 72 -2.41 -13.85 -15.63
N THR A 73 -2.15 -15.03 -16.19
CA THR A 73 -0.93 -15.24 -16.97
C THR A 73 -1.00 -14.27 -18.15
N CYS A 74 -0.18 -13.23 -18.09
CA CYS A 74 0.14 -12.46 -19.29
C CYS A 74 0.65 -13.47 -20.35
N PRO A 75 0.06 -13.52 -21.55
CA PRO A 75 0.56 -14.38 -22.62
C PRO A 75 2.06 -14.10 -22.82
N PRO A 76 2.87 -15.12 -23.18
CA PRO A 76 4.32 -15.02 -23.31
C PRO A 76 4.76 -14.24 -24.56
N ALA A 77 4.13 -13.10 -24.86
CA ALA A 77 4.39 -12.32 -26.06
C ALA A 77 5.55 -11.32 -25.93
N LEU A 78 6.17 -11.18 -24.76
CA LEU A 78 7.34 -10.30 -24.57
C LEU A 78 8.43 -10.92 -23.67
N ALA A 79 8.52 -12.25 -23.62
CA ALA A 79 9.61 -12.96 -22.92
C ALA A 79 10.98 -12.83 -23.62
N HIS A 80 11.14 -11.86 -24.53
CA HIS A 80 12.38 -11.52 -25.21
C HIS A 80 12.65 -10.03 -25.05
N SER A 81 13.19 -9.66 -23.89
CA SER A 81 14.21 -8.62 -23.84
C SER A 81 14.98 -8.81 -22.55
N SER A 82 16.29 -9.04 -22.72
CA SER A 82 17.42 -8.66 -21.87
C SER A 82 17.10 -8.06 -20.50
N SER A 83 17.95 -8.40 -19.52
CA SER A 83 18.14 -7.80 -18.19
C SER A 83 18.40 -6.26 -18.18
N GLY A 84 17.77 -5.51 -19.07
CA GLY A 84 17.83 -4.06 -19.17
C GLY A 84 16.67 -3.43 -18.42
N GLN A 85 16.98 -2.31 -17.77
CA GLN A 85 16.00 -1.41 -17.16
C GLN A 85 14.88 -1.10 -18.17
N LEU A 86 13.62 -1.31 -17.78
CA LEU A 86 12.49 -0.96 -18.62
C LEU A 86 12.55 0.55 -18.89
N ASP A 87 12.64 0.94 -20.15
CA ASP A 87 12.70 2.34 -20.53
C ASP A 87 11.42 3.08 -20.08
N SER A 88 11.57 4.35 -19.70
CA SER A 88 10.47 5.15 -19.14
C SER A 88 9.34 5.37 -20.13
N TYR A 89 9.61 5.41 -21.44
CA TYR A 89 8.58 5.51 -22.47
C TYR A 89 7.75 4.22 -22.52
N LEU A 90 8.42 3.06 -22.62
CA LEU A 90 7.76 1.76 -22.69
C LEU A 90 6.98 1.42 -21.41
N LEU A 91 7.51 1.78 -20.24
CA LEU A 91 6.82 1.66 -18.95
C LEU A 91 5.50 2.42 -18.95
N ARG A 92 5.51 3.70 -19.34
CA ARG A 92 4.29 4.51 -19.43
C ARG A 92 3.30 3.95 -20.43
N GLN A 93 3.78 3.46 -21.58
CA GLN A 93 2.91 2.84 -22.58
C GLN A 93 2.20 1.60 -22.03
N LYS A 94 2.92 0.72 -21.31
CA LYS A 94 2.32 -0.46 -20.65
C LYS A 94 1.30 -0.09 -19.59
N LEU A 95 1.58 0.94 -18.77
CA LEU A 95 0.67 1.41 -17.71
C LEU A 95 -0.57 2.15 -18.26
N ALA A 96 -0.43 2.77 -19.43
CA ALA A 96 -1.50 3.46 -20.13
C ALA A 96 -2.45 2.50 -20.87
N ASP A 97 -2.07 1.24 -21.06
CA ASP A 97 -2.93 0.22 -21.68
C ASP A 97 -4.16 -0.02 -20.79
N GLU A 98 -5.33 0.33 -21.31
CA GLU A 98 -6.63 0.11 -20.66
C GLU A 98 -7.34 -1.14 -21.21
N SER A 99 -6.79 -1.81 -22.24
CA SER A 99 -7.35 -3.06 -22.77
C SER A 99 -7.18 -4.22 -21.78
N ARG A 100 -6.21 -4.11 -20.87
CA ARG A 100 -5.93 -5.06 -19.80
C ARG A 100 -5.58 -4.30 -18.53
N PHE A 101 -5.86 -4.87 -17.37
CA PHE A 101 -5.46 -4.26 -16.11
C PHE A 101 -3.96 -4.49 -15.89
N VAL A 102 -3.17 -3.41 -15.91
CA VAL A 102 -1.73 -3.42 -15.63
C VAL A 102 -1.41 -2.37 -14.58
N ASN A 103 -0.64 -2.75 -13.55
CA ASN A 103 -0.14 -1.88 -12.50
C ASN A 103 1.38 -2.07 -12.27
N ALA A 104 1.94 -1.25 -11.38
CA ALA A 104 3.36 -1.28 -11.06
C ALA A 104 3.79 -2.63 -10.47
N GLU A 105 3.00 -3.24 -9.59
CA GLU A 105 3.33 -4.50 -8.94
C GLU A 105 3.41 -5.66 -9.93
N MET A 106 2.50 -5.73 -10.91
CA MET A 106 2.56 -6.71 -12.00
C MET A 106 3.83 -6.54 -12.82
N LEU A 107 4.18 -5.31 -13.19
CA LEU A 107 5.39 -5.04 -13.96
C LEU A 107 6.66 -5.32 -13.15
N LEU A 108 6.67 -5.04 -11.84
CA LEU A 108 7.79 -5.34 -10.94
C LEU A 108 7.98 -6.86 -10.79
N LYS A 109 6.89 -7.62 -10.65
CA LYS A 109 6.93 -9.09 -10.68
C LYS A 109 7.55 -9.61 -11.97
N GLU A 110 7.13 -9.08 -13.12
CA GLU A 110 7.61 -9.55 -14.43
C GLU A 110 9.06 -9.14 -14.71
N ASN A 111 9.43 -7.88 -14.47
CA ASN A 111 10.71 -7.30 -14.89
C ASN A 111 11.82 -7.45 -13.84
N CYS A 112 11.46 -7.50 -12.56
CA CYS A 112 12.40 -7.67 -11.45
C CYS A 112 12.31 -9.07 -10.80
N ARG A 113 11.44 -9.95 -11.32
CA ARG A 113 11.21 -11.32 -10.81
C ARG A 113 10.86 -11.35 -9.32
N LEU A 114 10.18 -10.32 -8.83
CA LEU A 114 9.78 -10.24 -7.42
C LEU A 114 8.68 -11.25 -7.12
N ARG A 115 8.73 -11.83 -5.93
CA ARG A 115 7.67 -12.67 -5.39
C ARG A 115 6.46 -11.80 -5.05
N VAL A 116 5.27 -12.32 -5.22
CA VAL A 116 4.03 -11.66 -4.80
C VAL A 116 3.27 -12.61 -3.89
N SER A 117 2.86 -12.11 -2.72
CA SER A 117 2.06 -12.87 -1.77
C SER A 117 0.85 -12.08 -1.29
N GLN A 118 -0.27 -12.78 -1.14
CA GLN A 118 -1.54 -12.19 -0.75
C GLN A 118 -1.52 -11.83 0.74
N VAL A 119 -1.80 -10.56 1.05
CA VAL A 119 -1.91 -10.07 2.44
C VAL A 119 -3.36 -9.77 2.86
N GLU A 120 -4.24 -9.50 1.88
CA GLU A 120 -5.66 -9.24 2.13
C GLU A 120 -6.39 -10.36 2.86
N ASP A 121 -7.31 -9.99 3.76
CA ASP A 121 -8.29 -10.90 4.33
C ASP A 121 -9.61 -10.88 3.56
N ARG A 122 -10.09 -12.04 3.11
CA ARG A 122 -11.30 -12.10 2.26
C ARG A 122 -12.55 -11.69 2.99
N SER A 123 -12.68 -12.12 4.24
CA SER A 123 -13.85 -11.80 5.03
C SER A 123 -13.95 -10.29 5.30
N ILE A 124 -12.83 -9.64 5.59
CA ILE A 124 -12.78 -8.19 5.85
C ILE A 124 -12.95 -7.40 4.57
N TYR A 125 -12.29 -7.81 3.48
CA TYR A 125 -12.45 -7.20 2.17
C TYR A 125 -13.92 -7.22 1.72
N ASP A 126 -14.57 -8.38 1.82
CA ASP A 126 -15.98 -8.54 1.47
C ASP A 126 -16.87 -7.68 2.38
N ALA A 127 -16.58 -7.58 3.68
CA ALA A 127 -17.32 -6.71 4.60
C ALA A 127 -17.20 -5.22 4.25
N VAL A 128 -15.99 -4.75 3.92
CA VAL A 128 -15.74 -3.36 3.46
C VAL A 128 -16.49 -3.10 2.16
N PHE A 129 -16.43 -4.04 1.21
CA PHE A 129 -17.10 -3.92 -0.09
C PHE A 129 -18.63 -3.83 0.08
N GLN A 130 -19.22 -4.67 0.93
CA GLN A 130 -20.65 -4.59 1.24
C GLN A 130 -21.01 -3.25 1.91
N SER A 131 -20.19 -2.77 2.83
CA SER A 131 -20.40 -1.46 3.47
C SER A 131 -20.38 -0.31 2.45
N LEU A 132 -19.45 -0.33 1.49
CA LEU A 132 -19.40 0.63 0.37
C LEU A 132 -20.65 0.57 -0.51
N ARG A 133 -21.14 -0.63 -0.85
CA ARG A 133 -22.39 -0.78 -1.63
C ARG A 133 -23.59 -0.23 -0.88
N ASN A 134 -23.68 -0.49 0.42
CA ASN A 134 -24.77 -0.05 1.28
C ASN A 134 -24.81 1.48 1.45
N LEU A 135 -23.68 2.17 1.33
CA LEU A 135 -23.62 3.64 1.28
C LEU A 135 -24.20 4.21 -0.03
N LYS A 136 -24.02 3.51 -1.16
CA LYS A 136 -24.54 3.96 -2.46
C LYS A 136 -26.05 3.76 -2.61
N THR A 137 -26.64 2.79 -1.92
CA THR A 137 -28.09 2.58 -1.91
C THR A 137 -28.80 3.54 -0.96
N THR A 138 -29.62 4.42 -1.53
CA THR A 138 -30.43 5.43 -0.82
C THR A 138 -31.77 4.90 -0.26
N GLY A 139 -32.12 3.63 -0.48
CA GLY A 139 -33.51 3.19 -0.42
C GLY A 139 -34.04 2.49 0.83
N THR A 140 -33.22 1.87 1.70
CA THR A 140 -33.77 0.88 2.66
C THR A 140 -33.03 0.68 3.99
N ALA A 141 -32.02 1.48 4.33
CA ALA A 141 -31.18 1.21 5.51
C ALA A 141 -31.81 1.70 6.83
N GLN A 142 -31.85 0.83 7.85
CA GLN A 142 -32.27 1.13 9.23
C GLN A 142 -31.33 2.11 9.98
N SER A 143 -30.23 2.53 9.36
CA SER A 143 -29.14 3.32 9.93
C SER A 143 -28.92 4.62 9.14
N SER A 144 -28.57 5.70 9.84
CA SER A 144 -28.30 7.01 9.21
C SER A 144 -27.09 6.94 8.24
N PRO A 145 -26.98 7.86 7.26
CA PRO A 145 -25.77 7.97 6.43
C PRO A 145 -24.48 8.15 7.24
N GLN A 146 -24.54 8.89 8.35
CA GLN A 146 -23.42 9.12 9.25
C GLN A 146 -22.98 7.83 9.96
N GLU A 147 -23.94 7.03 10.46
CA GLU A 147 -23.65 5.72 11.05
C GLU A 147 -22.97 4.77 10.06
N ARG A 148 -23.47 4.73 8.81
CA ARG A 148 -22.88 3.91 7.76
C ARG A 148 -21.46 4.36 7.42
N LEU A 149 -21.21 5.67 7.40
CA LEU A 149 -19.87 6.21 7.15
C LEU A 149 -18.90 5.87 8.29
N ALA A 150 -19.33 6.04 9.55
CA ALA A 150 -18.52 5.68 10.72
C ALA A 150 -18.20 4.18 10.74
N GLN A 151 -19.17 3.32 10.40
CA GLN A 151 -18.95 1.89 10.27
C GLN A 151 -17.95 1.55 9.15
N LEU A 152 -18.05 2.22 7.99
CA LEU A 152 -17.08 2.03 6.91
C LEU A 152 -15.67 2.45 7.36
N GLN A 153 -15.52 3.60 8.01
CA GLN A 153 -14.23 4.09 8.51
C GLN A 153 -13.61 3.10 9.49
N TYR A 154 -14.40 2.62 10.46
CA TYR A 154 -13.99 1.56 11.38
C TYR A 154 -13.51 0.31 10.65
N LEU A 155 -14.28 -0.21 9.68
CA LEU A 155 -13.91 -1.41 8.93
C LEU A 155 -12.65 -1.22 8.07
N GLN A 156 -12.48 -0.05 7.46
CA GLN A 156 -11.28 0.29 6.68
C GLN A 156 -10.05 0.36 7.59
N GLU A 157 -10.20 0.90 8.80
CA GLU A 157 -9.13 0.97 9.78
C GLU A 157 -8.76 -0.44 10.30
N VAL A 158 -9.76 -1.27 10.64
CA VAL A 158 -9.55 -2.68 11.04
C VAL A 158 -8.88 -3.47 9.93
N ARG A 159 -9.28 -3.26 8.67
CA ARG A 159 -8.64 -3.89 7.51
C ARG A 159 -7.15 -3.56 7.47
N THR A 160 -6.78 -2.28 7.53
CA THR A 160 -5.38 -1.85 7.56
C THR A 160 -4.60 -2.49 8.71
N ALA A 161 -5.19 -2.52 9.91
CA ALA A 161 -4.58 -3.17 11.07
C ALA A 161 -4.31 -4.66 10.82
N VAL A 162 -5.29 -5.39 10.29
CA VAL A 162 -5.14 -6.83 10.01
C VAL A 162 -4.09 -7.09 8.93
N LEU A 163 -4.03 -6.26 7.88
CA LEU A 163 -2.97 -6.35 6.87
C LEU A 163 -1.59 -6.25 7.52
N LEU A 164 -1.34 -5.18 8.30
CA LEU A 164 -0.04 -4.97 8.96
C LEU A 164 0.33 -6.12 9.92
N GLN A 165 -0.66 -6.68 10.62
CA GLN A 165 -0.43 -7.77 11.58
C GLN A 165 -0.06 -9.09 10.88
N LYS A 166 -0.50 -9.30 9.64
CA LYS A 166 -0.21 -10.51 8.85
C LYS A 166 1.17 -10.50 8.19
N ILE A 167 1.70 -9.32 7.86
CA ILE A 167 2.94 -9.16 7.07
C ILE A 167 4.10 -10.01 7.63
N PRO A 168 4.44 -9.99 8.94
CA PRO A 168 5.55 -10.79 9.46
C PRO A 168 5.43 -12.28 9.14
N ALA A 169 4.25 -12.86 9.38
CA ALA A 169 4.01 -14.28 9.13
C ALA A 169 4.04 -14.65 7.63
N ILE A 170 3.69 -13.71 6.74
CA ILE A 170 3.82 -13.92 5.29
C ILE A 170 5.29 -13.92 4.89
N VAL A 171 6.08 -12.94 5.37
CA VAL A 171 7.51 -12.85 5.08
C VAL A 171 8.25 -14.08 5.60
N ASP A 172 7.99 -14.49 6.84
CA ASP A 172 8.64 -15.66 7.45
C ASP A 172 8.31 -16.95 6.69
N ARG A 173 7.06 -17.11 6.24
CA ARG A 173 6.66 -18.26 5.42
C ARG A 173 7.37 -18.29 4.08
N GLU A 174 7.38 -17.20 3.31
CA GLU A 174 8.06 -17.17 2.01
C GLU A 174 9.58 -17.40 2.15
N LEU A 175 10.18 -16.96 3.26
CA LEU A 175 11.57 -17.24 3.59
C LEU A 175 11.79 -18.72 3.89
N ASN A 176 10.96 -19.31 4.76
CA ASN A 176 11.05 -20.72 5.15
C ASN A 176 10.78 -21.68 3.97
N ASP A 177 9.90 -21.29 3.05
CA ASP A 177 9.60 -22.03 1.82
C ASP A 177 10.70 -21.85 0.74
N GLY A 178 11.73 -21.04 1.00
CA GLY A 178 12.84 -20.77 0.08
C GLY A 178 12.45 -19.91 -1.13
N MET A 179 11.28 -19.28 -1.10
CA MET A 179 10.76 -18.42 -2.18
C MET A 179 11.43 -17.05 -2.22
N ILE A 180 11.91 -16.59 -1.06
CA ILE A 180 12.78 -15.42 -0.90
C ILE A 180 14.00 -15.80 -0.07
N HIS A 181 15.03 -14.97 -0.10
CA HIS A 181 16.29 -15.18 0.62
C HIS A 181 16.56 -14.05 1.64
N ASN A 182 15.88 -12.91 1.49
CA ASN A 182 15.98 -11.75 2.37
C ASN A 182 14.58 -11.29 2.82
N GLN A 183 14.49 -10.76 4.05
CA GLN A 183 13.24 -10.28 4.65
C GLN A 183 12.95 -8.82 4.27
N SER A 184 13.07 -8.49 2.97
CA SER A 184 12.83 -7.16 2.41
C SER A 184 11.57 -7.20 1.54
N ALA A 185 10.53 -6.50 1.99
CA ALA A 185 9.21 -6.50 1.37
C ALA A 185 8.70 -5.08 1.07
N MET A 186 7.89 -4.96 0.02
CA MET A 186 7.21 -3.74 -0.38
C MET A 186 5.71 -3.97 -0.26
N PHE A 187 5.07 -3.19 0.59
CA PHE A 187 3.62 -3.20 0.81
C PHE A 187 3.00 -1.97 0.16
N THR A 188 2.14 -2.16 -0.85
CA THR A 188 1.41 -1.06 -1.47
C THR A 188 0.06 -0.92 -0.79
N ILE A 189 -0.32 0.31 -0.42
CA ILE A 189 -1.61 0.58 0.23
C ILE A 189 -2.12 1.98 -0.10
N GLY A 190 -3.44 2.13 -0.19
CA GLY A 190 -4.16 3.35 -0.50
C GLY A 190 -3.75 4.48 0.45
N LEU A 191 -3.56 5.66 -0.13
CA LEU A 191 -3.00 6.82 0.55
C LEU A 191 -3.75 7.20 1.83
N ASN A 192 -5.08 7.02 1.84
CA ASN A 192 -5.96 7.31 2.98
C ASN A 192 -5.61 6.51 4.25
N HIS A 193 -4.93 5.36 4.11
CA HIS A 193 -4.58 4.51 5.24
C HIS A 193 -3.27 4.93 5.92
N LEU A 194 -2.41 5.71 5.23
CA LEU A 194 -1.06 6.01 5.73
C LEU A 194 -1.06 6.78 7.05
N GLN A 195 -2.08 7.62 7.30
CA GLN A 195 -2.19 8.35 8.56
C GLN A 195 -2.33 7.39 9.76
N ASP A 196 -3.21 6.40 9.65
CA ASP A 196 -3.42 5.40 10.69
C ASP A 196 -2.19 4.54 10.90
N ILE A 197 -1.54 4.13 9.81
CA ILE A 197 -0.29 3.37 9.86
C ILE A 197 0.78 4.14 10.65
N VAL A 198 1.01 5.41 10.33
CA VAL A 198 1.98 6.26 11.05
C VAL A 198 1.59 6.36 12.53
N ARG A 199 0.31 6.58 12.84
CA ARG A 199 -0.19 6.61 14.22
C ARG A 199 0.10 5.31 14.97
N TYR A 200 -0.06 4.15 14.34
CA TYR A 200 0.22 2.86 14.97
C TYR A 200 1.71 2.67 15.30
N PHE A 201 2.59 3.07 14.38
CA PHE A 201 4.04 3.02 14.63
C PHE A 201 4.48 3.99 15.72
N GLN A 202 3.95 5.22 15.73
CA GLN A 202 4.23 6.22 16.78
C GLN A 202 3.81 5.73 18.17
N ASN A 203 2.65 5.08 18.25
CA ASN A 203 2.10 4.61 19.53
C ASN A 203 2.61 3.21 19.92
N ASN A 204 3.37 2.55 19.06
CA ASN A 204 3.75 1.13 19.18
C ASN A 204 2.53 0.21 19.47
N ALA A 205 1.35 0.59 18.99
CA ALA A 205 0.09 -0.08 19.29
C ALA A 205 -0.98 0.29 18.27
N ILE A 206 -1.87 -0.64 18.00
CA ILE A 206 -3.10 -0.44 17.24
C ILE A 206 -4.24 -0.24 18.23
N LYS A 207 -4.96 0.88 18.10
CA LYS A 207 -6.16 1.19 18.88
C LYS A 207 -7.22 1.77 17.95
N ILE A 208 -8.30 1.02 17.76
CA ILE A 208 -9.44 1.35 16.90
C ILE A 208 -10.69 1.30 17.77
N ASN A 209 -11.36 2.43 17.88
CA ASN A 209 -12.59 2.51 18.66
C ASN A 209 -13.77 2.15 17.77
N SER A 210 -14.67 1.31 18.28
CA SER A 210 -15.94 1.04 17.63
C SER A 210 -16.80 2.30 17.57
N PRO A 211 -17.58 2.51 16.50
CA PRO A 211 -18.49 3.64 16.44
C PRO A 211 -19.60 3.51 17.50
N ASP A 212 -19.93 4.62 18.17
CA ASP A 212 -20.92 4.68 19.24
C ASP A 212 -22.37 4.40 18.77
N ALA A 213 -22.63 4.47 17.47
CA ALA A 213 -23.97 4.43 16.90
C ALA A 213 -24.22 3.16 16.08
N GLY A 214 -24.99 2.21 16.64
CA GLY A 214 -25.46 1.00 15.95
C GLY A 214 -26.13 -0.01 16.89
N ARG A 215 -27.11 -0.78 16.38
CA ARG A 215 -27.78 -1.88 17.12
C ARG A 215 -26.86 -3.08 17.42
N MET A 216 -25.75 -3.19 16.69
CA MET A 216 -24.62 -4.06 16.99
C MET A 216 -23.36 -3.21 16.96
N GLN A 217 -22.79 -2.95 18.14
CA GLN A 217 -21.48 -2.30 18.22
C GLN A 217 -20.40 -3.38 18.06
N PRO A 218 -19.57 -3.34 17.01
CA PRO A 218 -18.41 -4.21 16.95
C PRO A 218 -17.48 -3.88 18.14
N ALA A 219 -16.66 -4.83 18.58
CA ALA A 219 -15.74 -4.57 19.69
C ALA A 219 -14.63 -3.59 19.28
N ASN A 220 -14.13 -2.81 20.24
CA ASN A 220 -12.87 -2.08 20.07
C ASN A 220 -11.76 -3.05 19.63
N TYR A 221 -10.92 -2.63 18.69
CA TYR A 221 -9.75 -3.41 18.27
C TYR A 221 -8.50 -2.83 18.92
N THR A 222 -7.84 -3.63 19.77
CA THR A 222 -6.57 -3.25 20.39
C THR A 222 -5.56 -4.37 20.19
N ALA A 223 -4.37 -4.02 19.73
CA ALA A 223 -3.28 -4.97 19.53
C ALA A 223 -1.90 -4.29 19.66
N GLU A 224 -0.89 -5.06 20.05
CA GLU A 224 0.51 -4.66 19.84
C GLU A 224 0.84 -4.67 18.34
N LEU A 225 1.87 -3.93 17.92
CA LEU A 225 2.27 -3.91 16.52
C LEU A 225 3.27 -5.03 16.21
N ASN A 226 2.79 -6.13 15.61
CA ASN A 226 3.62 -7.31 15.31
C ASN A 226 4.87 -6.99 14.48
N LEU A 227 4.81 -6.01 13.57
CA LEU A 227 5.98 -5.59 12.79
C LEU A 227 7.14 -5.15 13.69
N LEU A 228 6.89 -4.30 14.68
CA LEU A 228 7.92 -3.82 15.60
C LEU A 228 8.39 -4.94 16.55
N LYS A 229 7.45 -5.77 17.05
CA LYS A 229 7.76 -6.93 17.90
C LYS A 229 8.67 -7.95 17.20
N ASN A 230 8.48 -8.14 15.90
CA ASN A 230 9.29 -9.05 15.08
C ASN A 230 10.57 -8.40 14.53
N GLY A 231 10.84 -7.15 14.93
CA GLY A 231 12.07 -6.42 14.64
C GLY A 231 12.12 -5.79 13.24
N PHE A 232 10.99 -5.53 12.58
CA PHE A 232 11.00 -4.87 11.27
C PHE A 232 11.42 -3.40 11.36
N GLY A 233 12.31 -3.02 10.45
CA GLY A 233 12.50 -1.66 9.96
C GLY A 233 11.37 -1.28 9.02
N VAL A 234 10.83 -0.07 9.17
CA VAL A 234 9.72 0.40 8.33
C VAL A 234 10.06 1.75 7.74
N THR A 235 9.87 1.87 6.43
CA THR A 235 9.97 3.13 5.69
C THR A 235 8.65 3.36 4.96
N ILE A 236 8.01 4.51 5.19
CA ILE A 236 6.79 4.90 4.49
C ILE A 236 7.15 5.93 3.41
N ILE A 237 6.75 5.64 2.17
CA ILE A 237 7.10 6.41 0.98
C ILE A 237 5.81 6.81 0.25
N ILE A 238 5.71 8.09 -0.09
CA ILE A 238 4.69 8.60 -1.00
C ILE A 238 5.35 8.79 -2.38
N PRO A 239 4.79 8.23 -3.47
CA PRO A 239 5.21 8.52 -4.84
C PRO A 239 5.26 10.03 -5.12
N ARG A 240 6.24 10.49 -5.92
CA ARG A 240 6.48 11.93 -6.13
C ARG A 240 5.23 12.66 -6.58
N THR A 241 4.51 12.08 -7.53
CA THR A 241 3.25 12.62 -8.06
C THR A 241 2.20 12.85 -6.98
N LEU A 242 2.10 11.94 -6.00
CA LEU A 242 1.15 12.07 -4.89
C LEU A 242 1.67 13.04 -3.81
N ALA A 243 2.99 13.08 -3.61
CA ALA A 243 3.63 13.98 -2.65
C ALA A 243 3.57 15.46 -3.08
N ASP A 244 3.41 15.72 -4.38
CA ASP A 244 3.30 17.08 -4.91
C ASP A 244 1.83 17.54 -5.02
N ASP A 245 0.84 16.63 -4.89
CA ASP A 245 -0.58 16.96 -4.86
C ASP A 245 -1.03 17.44 -3.46
N ARG A 246 -0.94 18.75 -3.23
CA ARG A 246 -1.30 19.38 -1.96
C ARG A 246 -2.75 19.12 -1.54
N ARG A 247 -3.69 19.08 -2.50
CA ARG A 247 -5.11 18.89 -2.19
C ARG A 247 -5.34 17.47 -1.68
N LEU A 248 -4.76 16.48 -2.35
CA LEU A 248 -4.82 15.09 -1.93
C LEU A 248 -4.17 14.90 -0.55
N LEU A 249 -3.02 15.52 -0.31
CA LEU A 249 -2.35 15.45 0.99
C LEU A 249 -3.19 16.05 2.13
N GLN A 250 -3.89 17.15 1.89
CA GLN A 250 -4.83 17.73 2.86
C GLN A 250 -6.04 16.82 3.11
N MET A 251 -6.62 16.26 2.05
CA MET A 251 -7.75 15.34 2.16
C MET A 251 -7.42 14.05 2.91
N THR A 252 -6.15 13.64 2.89
CA THR A 252 -5.63 12.45 3.56
C THR A 252 -4.91 12.75 4.89
N ASN A 253 -4.89 14.02 5.32
CA ASN A 253 -4.13 14.55 6.47
C ASN A 253 -2.62 14.22 6.46
N LEU A 254 -2.06 13.86 5.31
CA LEU A 254 -0.63 13.57 5.16
C LEU A 254 0.21 14.85 5.09
N ASP A 255 -0.41 15.99 4.78
CA ASP A 255 0.21 17.31 4.91
C ASP A 255 0.74 17.55 6.33
N ARG A 256 0.01 17.13 7.37
CA ARG A 256 0.43 17.25 8.78
C ARG A 256 1.64 16.37 9.11
N ILE A 257 1.67 15.15 8.57
CA ILE A 257 2.80 14.22 8.74
C ILE A 257 4.04 14.81 8.04
N LEU A 258 3.86 15.33 6.84
CA LEU A 258 4.92 16.01 6.10
C LEU A 258 5.44 17.26 6.81
N LEU A 259 4.61 18.00 7.55
CA LEU A 259 5.06 19.11 8.38
C LEU A 259 5.85 18.64 9.60
N ALA A 260 5.40 17.57 10.26
CA ALA A 260 6.04 17.01 11.44
C ALA A 260 7.41 16.37 11.13
N TYR A 261 7.54 15.73 9.96
CA TYR A 261 8.71 14.93 9.59
C TYR A 261 9.48 15.43 8.36
N GLY A 262 8.97 16.43 7.63
CA GLY A 262 9.59 16.92 6.39
C GLY A 262 10.76 17.87 6.58
N ARG A 263 11.10 18.26 7.82
CA ARG A 263 12.24 19.15 8.14
C ARG A 263 13.56 18.41 8.41
N THR A 264 13.57 17.08 8.51
CA THR A 264 14.80 16.30 8.75
C THR A 264 15.59 15.97 7.48
N GLY A 265 15.12 16.40 6.30
CA GLY A 265 15.76 16.11 5.01
C GLY A 265 16.93 17.02 4.60
N GLN A 266 17.30 18.02 5.42
CA GLN A 266 18.42 18.92 5.12
C GLN A 266 19.75 18.55 5.80
N GLU A 267 19.80 17.55 6.69
CA GLU A 267 21.01 17.21 7.46
C GLU A 267 21.78 15.97 6.98
N TRP A 268 21.37 15.30 5.91
CA TRP A 268 21.99 14.02 5.51
C TRP A 268 22.54 14.02 4.07
N LEU A 269 23.18 15.13 3.70
CA LEU A 269 24.18 15.17 2.63
C LEU A 269 25.56 15.35 3.28
N ASN A 270 26.11 14.26 3.82
CA ASN A 270 27.54 14.01 4.01
C ASN A 270 27.74 12.50 4.17
#